data_AF-A0A497HMW7-F1
#
_entry.id   AF-A0A497HMW7-F1
#
_cell.length_a   1.000
_cell.length_b   1.000
_cell.length_c   1.000
_cell.angle_alpha   90.00
_cell.angle_beta   90.00
_cell.angle_gamma   90.00
#
_symmetry.space_group_name_H-M   'P 1'
#
loop_
_entity.id
_entity.type
_entity.pdbx_description
1 polymer ?
#
loop_
_entity_poly.entity_id
_entity_poly.type
_entity_poly.pdbx_seq_one_letter_code
_entity_poly.pdbx_strand_id
1 'polypeptide(L)' 'MRSRMSTDEESARLPGKLAMIMHPHYRGKIEVTLKAPVRDFYDFSIWYTPGVAEPSKAIQKD' A
#
# COMPACT_ATOMS: atom_id res chain seq x y z
N MET A 1 31.90 22.30 -25.40
CA MET A 1 32.23 22.44 -23.97
C MET A 1 31.13 21.74 -23.17
N ARG A 2 31.33 20.49 -22.72
CA ARG A 2 30.39 19.82 -21.80
C ARG A 2 30.76 20.24 -20.39
N SER A 3 29.93 21.04 -19.74
CA SER A 3 30.09 21.31 -18.31
C SER A 3 29.98 19.99 -17.55
N ARG A 4 31.01 19.68 -16.76
CA ARG A 4 30.98 18.56 -15.82
C ARG A 4 30.00 18.97 -14.73
N MET A 5 28.87 18.28 -14.63
CA MET A 5 27.93 18.49 -13.53
C MET A 5 28.63 18.22 -12.19
N SER A 6 28.33 19.02 -11.17
CA SER A 6 28.82 18.76 -9.82
C SER A 6 28.10 17.54 -9.23
N THR A 7 28.75 16.86 -8.28
CA THR A 7 28.19 15.70 -7.57
C THR A 7 26.88 16.03 -6.85
N ASP A 8 26.73 17.28 -6.40
CA ASP A 8 25.55 17.76 -5.68
C ASP A 8 24.35 17.92 -6.63
N GLU A 9 24.59 18.44 -7.84
CA GLU A 9 23.55 18.56 -8.87
C GLU A 9 23.08 17.20 -9.39
N GLU A 10 23.98 16.23 -9.49
CA GLU A 10 23.63 14.87 -9.89
C GLU A 10 22.79 14.17 -8.81
N SER A 11 23.17 14.33 -7.55
CA SER A 11 22.44 13.81 -6.39
C SER A 11 21.04 14.41 -6.29
N ALA A 12 20.88 15.71 -6.55
CA ALA A 12 19.58 16.38 -6.52
C ALA A 12 18.59 15.85 -7.60
N ARG A 13 19.09 15.35 -8.73
CA ARG A 13 18.25 14.80 -9.83
C ARG A 13 17.94 13.31 -9.67
N LEU A 14 18.67 12.60 -8.83
CA LEU A 14 18.51 11.16 -8.62
C LEU A 14 17.09 10.76 -8.17
N PRO A 15 16.42 11.46 -7.23
CA PRO A 15 15.06 11.10 -6.82
C PRO A 15 14.06 11.12 -7.98
N GLY A 16 14.16 12.08 -8.90
CA GLY A 16 13.30 12.16 -10.08
C GLY A 16 13.53 11.00 -11.05
N LYS A 17 14.80 10.62 -11.28
CA LYS A 17 15.14 9.43 -12.09
C LYS A 17 14.58 8.16 -11.47
N LEU A 18 14.72 7.99 -10.15
CA LEU A 18 14.16 6.85 -9.43
C LEU A 18 12.63 6.86 -9.49
N ALA A 19 11.98 8.03 -9.35
CA ALA A 19 10.53 8.13 -9.43
C ALA A 19 9.96 7.61 -10.77
N MET A 20 10.64 7.87 -11.90
CA MET A 20 10.24 7.36 -13.21
C MET A 20 10.34 5.84 -13.35
N ILE A 21 11.18 5.19 -12.54
CA ILE A 21 11.31 3.72 -12.50
C ILE A 21 10.32 3.13 -11.49
N MET A 22 10.22 3.73 -10.31
CA MET A 22 9.47 3.18 -9.19
C MET A 22 7.95 3.31 -9.36
N HIS A 23 7.44 4.41 -9.93
CA HIS A 23 5.98 4.57 -10.11
C HIS A 23 5.38 3.54 -11.07
N PRO A 24 5.97 3.25 -12.24
CA PRO A 24 5.48 2.16 -13.09
C PRO A 24 5.64 0.78 -12.44
N HIS A 25 6.73 0.55 -11.71
CA HIS A 25 6.98 -0.72 -11.04
C HIS A 25 5.94 -1.02 -9.96
N TYR A 26 5.71 -0.07 -9.03
CA TYR A 26 4.78 -0.23 -7.92
C TYR A 26 3.33 0.19 -8.27
N ARG A 27 3.10 0.74 -9.46
CA ARG A 27 1.78 1.18 -9.97
C ARG A 27 1.06 2.16 -9.02
N GLY A 28 1.82 3.03 -8.39
CA GLY A 28 1.34 3.91 -7.34
C GLY A 28 2.27 3.88 -6.14
N LYS A 29 1.78 4.37 -5.00
CA LYS A 29 2.53 4.46 -3.74
C LYS A 29 1.80 3.82 -2.56
N ILE A 30 0.55 3.42 -2.76
CA ILE A 30 -0.35 2.98 -1.71
C ILE A 30 -0.80 1.55 -2.00
N GLU A 31 -0.94 0.78 -0.93
CA GLU A 31 -1.61 -0.51 -0.94
C GLU A 31 -2.53 -0.61 0.28
N VAL A 32 -3.56 -1.45 0.17
CA VAL A 32 -4.39 -1.87 1.30
C VAL A 32 -4.14 -3.35 1.50
N THR A 33 -3.67 -3.72 2.69
CA THR A 33 -3.38 -5.11 3.06
C THR A 33 -4.22 -5.56 4.24
N LEU A 34 -4.26 -6.87 4.47
CA LEU A 34 -5.01 -7.48 5.57
C LEU A 34 -4.36 -7.16 6.91
N LYS A 35 -5.19 -6.81 7.90
CA LYS A 35 -4.76 -6.69 9.31
C LYS A 35 -4.91 -8.00 10.07
N ALA A 36 -5.81 -8.87 9.62
CA ALA A 36 -6.16 -10.13 10.27
C ALA A 36 -5.94 -11.30 9.29
N PRO A 37 -5.64 -12.51 9.78
CA PRO A 37 -5.33 -13.66 8.93
C PRO A 37 -6.56 -14.13 8.14
N VAL A 38 -6.34 -14.52 6.89
CA VAL A 38 -7.31 -15.19 6.01
C VAL A 38 -6.62 -16.41 5.41
N ARG A 39 -6.57 -17.50 6.16
CA ARG A 39 -5.82 -18.72 5.82
C ARG A 39 -6.68 -19.73 5.07
N ASP A 40 -7.95 -19.83 5.43
CA ASP A 40 -8.91 -20.77 4.87
C ASP A 40 -10.35 -20.22 4.92
N PHE A 41 -11.32 -21.04 4.53
CA PHE A 41 -12.75 -20.69 4.56
C PHE A 41 -13.29 -20.40 5.97
N TYR A 42 -12.67 -20.96 7.01
CA TYR A 42 -13.11 -20.69 8.38
C TYR A 42 -12.79 -19.25 8.77
N ASP A 43 -11.59 -18.75 8.46
CA ASP A 43 -11.25 -17.34 8.67
C ASP A 43 -12.21 -16.40 7.91
N PHE A 44 -12.58 -16.72 6.67
CA PHE A 44 -13.56 -15.94 5.91
C PHE A 44 -14.92 -15.83 6.64
N SER A 45 -15.37 -16.91 7.28
CA SER A 45 -16.65 -16.92 8.01
C SER A 45 -16.66 -16.01 9.25
N ILE A 46 -15.48 -15.68 9.81
CA ILE A 46 -15.32 -14.74 10.93
C ILE A 46 -15.40 -13.30 10.44
N TRP A 47 -14.61 -12.94 9.41
CA TRP A 47 -14.47 -11.56 8.94
C TRP A 47 -15.59 -11.11 7.99
N TYR A 48 -16.28 -12.07 7.37
CA TYR A 48 -17.40 -11.83 6.46
C TYR A 48 -18.65 -12.58 6.94
N THR A 49 -19.57 -12.92 6.05
CA THR A 49 -20.77 -13.67 6.42
C THR A 49 -20.43 -15.10 6.88
N PRO A 50 -20.99 -15.58 7.99
CA PRO A 50 -21.98 -14.93 8.86
C PRO A 50 -21.41 -14.05 9.98
N GLY A 51 -20.11 -14.15 10.32
CA GLY A 51 -19.50 -13.52 11.51
C GLY A 51 -19.60 -11.99 11.56
N VAL A 52 -19.50 -11.30 10.42
CA VAL A 52 -19.56 -9.83 10.31
C VAL A 52 -20.89 -9.24 10.81
N ALA A 53 -21.96 -10.04 10.87
CA ALA A 53 -23.27 -9.56 11.35
C ALA A 53 -23.26 -9.16 12.83
N GLU A 54 -22.45 -9.83 13.66
CA GLU A 54 -22.40 -9.57 15.10
C GLU A 54 -21.82 -8.19 15.46
N PRO A 55 -20.65 -7.75 14.93
CA PRO A 55 -20.19 -6.38 15.16
C PRO A 55 -21.15 -5.34 14.58
N SER A 56 -21.81 -5.58 13.44
CA SER A 56 -22.84 -4.66 12.92
C SER A 56 -24.02 -4.48 13.87
N LYS A 57 -24.54 -5.57 14.46
CA LYS A 57 -25.61 -5.50 15.47
C LYS A 57 -25.15 -4.82 16.76
N ALA A 58 -23.89 -5.00 17.15
CA ALA A 58 -23.34 -4.33 18.33
C ALA A 58 -23.28 -2.81 18.12
N ILE A 59 -22.77 -2.36 16.97
CA ILE A 59 -22.73 -0.93 16.60
C ILE A 59 -24.14 -0.35 16.49
N GLN A 60 -25.12 -1.11 15.97
CA GLN A 60 -26.50 -0.63 15.89
C GLN A 60 -27.15 -0.38 17.26
N LYS A 61 -26.70 -1.10 18.29
CA LYS A 61 -27.25 -1.02 19.65
C LYS A 61 -26.58 0.05 20.52
N ASP A 62 -25.44 0.58 20.06
CA ASP A 62 -24.72 1.71 20.67
C ASP A 62 -25.27 3.04 20.10
#